data_AF-C9SU89-F1
#
_entry.id   AF-C9SU89-F1
#
_cell.length_a   1.000
_cell.length_b   1.000
_cell.length_c   1.000
_cell.angle_alpha   90.00
_cell.angle_beta   90.00
_cell.angle_gamma   90.00
#
_symmetry.space_group_name_H-M   'P 1'
#
loop_
_entity.id
_entity.type
_entity.pdbx_description
1 polymer ?
#
loop_
_entity_poly.entity_id
_entity_poly.type
_entity_poly.pdbx_seq_one_letter_code
_entity_poly.pdbx_strand_id
1 'polypeptide(L)'
;MSATLTITPSAQLTNTIKAERCEAVERHGYLFGQKITHSLSPFLHGTIYNEIGLKWEQTRLDSADIPMFLELIKDPNFYDVVGVRESFYQKRRRPRCRLSITVPPSSSAAVGAARSAVYALRKWMKVTDIYLVNRDDAEVQAVIEECTTRGYGQGLRHIKDAAEVASLESVGAIVACVPNFTPQTAEEKAARAVIEAFLGKETKGAMLEMCYNPTPFTELGALAEDAGWQVILGTEAMIWQGLEQDRYWTGRELDQLPVKKVQEAIASRLGQASKL
;
A
#
# COMPACT_ATOMS: atom_id res chain seq x y z
N MET A 1 -28.22 35.75 -7.24
CA MET A 1 -27.87 35.17 -8.56
C MET A 1 -27.08 33.90 -8.28
N SER A 2 -27.68 32.76 -8.59
CA SER A 2 -27.11 31.44 -8.36
C SER A 2 -26.00 31.21 -9.38
N ALA A 3 -24.74 31.10 -8.94
CA ALA A 3 -23.65 30.70 -9.81
C ALA A 3 -23.74 29.20 -10.01
N THR A 4 -24.31 28.79 -11.14
CA THR A 4 -24.32 27.41 -11.61
C THR A 4 -22.88 26.93 -11.74
N LEU A 5 -22.46 26.01 -10.86
CA LEU A 5 -21.24 25.22 -11.03
C LEU A 5 -21.43 24.37 -12.30
N THR A 6 -20.88 24.85 -13.41
CA THR A 6 -20.76 24.07 -14.63
C THR A 6 -19.83 22.90 -14.34
N ILE A 7 -20.39 21.69 -14.29
CA ILE A 7 -19.64 20.44 -14.29
C ILE A 7 -18.78 20.47 -15.56
N THR A 8 -17.48 20.71 -15.42
CA THR A 8 -16.55 20.66 -16.55
C THR A 8 -16.58 19.22 -17.08
N PRO A 9 -16.94 19.00 -18.36
CA PRO A 9 -16.95 17.67 -18.95
C PRO A 9 -15.59 17.00 -18.76
N SER A 10 -15.58 15.71 -18.41
CA SER A 10 -14.36 14.91 -18.18
C SER A 10 -13.30 15.10 -19.27
N ALA A 11 -13.72 15.26 -20.53
CA ALA A 11 -12.83 15.55 -21.66
C ALA A 11 -12.13 16.92 -21.59
N GLN A 12 -12.81 17.98 -21.15
CA GLN A 12 -12.20 19.31 -20.98
C GLN A 12 -11.21 19.32 -19.81
N LEU A 13 -11.56 18.68 -18.69
CA LEU A 13 -10.66 18.53 -17.55
C LEU A 13 -9.41 17.73 -17.93
N THR A 14 -9.57 16.63 -18.67
CA THR A 14 -8.47 15.80 -19.18
C THR A 14 -7.53 16.60 -20.08
N ASN A 15 -8.08 17.44 -20.97
CA ASN A 15 -7.28 18.26 -21.87
C ASN A 15 -6.50 19.36 -21.14
N THR A 16 -7.09 20.00 -20.13
CA THR A 16 -6.39 20.97 -19.28
C THR A 16 -5.24 20.31 -18.51
N ILE A 17 -5.49 19.16 -17.87
CA ILE A 17 -4.46 18.40 -17.14
C ILE A 17 -3.30 17.99 -18.06
N LYS A 18 -3.60 17.55 -19.29
CA LYS A 18 -2.56 17.20 -20.28
C LYS A 18 -1.76 18.42 -20.72
N ALA A 19 -2.43 19.52 -21.04
CA ALA A 19 -1.79 20.74 -21.55
C ALA A 19 -0.84 21.37 -20.53
N GLU A 20 -1.23 21.45 -19.25
CA GLU A 20 -0.38 22.00 -18.18
C GLU A 20 0.89 21.16 -17.93
N ARG A 21 0.85 19.86 -18.23
CA ARG A 21 1.94 18.91 -17.92
C ARG A 21 2.96 18.74 -19.03
N CYS A 22 2.53 18.76 -20.28
CA CYS A 22 3.42 18.56 -21.44
C CYS A 22 4.56 19.58 -21.51
N GLU A 23 4.42 20.75 -20.89
CA GLU A 23 5.46 21.78 -20.87
C GLU A 23 6.34 21.73 -19.60
N ALA A 24 5.87 21.12 -18.51
CA ALA A 24 6.50 21.22 -17.19
C ALA A 24 7.48 20.09 -16.87
N VAL A 25 7.24 18.86 -17.33
CA VAL A 25 8.01 17.64 -16.95
C VAL A 25 8.26 16.71 -18.13
N GLU A 26 9.33 15.92 -18.09
CA GLU A 26 9.67 14.95 -19.13
C GLU A 26 8.75 13.71 -19.09
N ARG A 27 8.38 13.27 -17.88
CA ARG A 27 7.42 12.19 -17.67
C ARG A 27 6.55 12.46 -16.47
N HIS A 28 5.35 11.88 -16.48
CA HIS A 28 4.42 12.02 -15.36
C HIS A 28 3.70 10.72 -15.01
N GLY A 29 3.25 10.65 -13.77
CA GLY A 29 2.45 9.57 -13.22
C GLY A 29 1.27 10.11 -12.41
N TYR A 30 0.32 9.24 -12.11
CA TYR A 30 -0.84 9.58 -11.28
C TYR A 30 -0.94 8.59 -10.12
N LEU A 31 -1.01 9.10 -8.90
CA LEU A 31 -1.61 8.34 -7.81
C LEU A 31 -3.12 8.46 -7.95
N PHE A 32 -3.78 7.41 -8.46
CA PHE A 32 -5.22 7.38 -8.69
C PHE A 32 -5.97 6.64 -7.59
N GLY A 33 -7.08 7.20 -7.12
CA GLY A 33 -7.93 6.62 -6.08
C GLY A 33 -8.72 7.68 -5.34
N GLN A 34 -9.44 7.29 -4.29
CA GLN A 34 -10.22 8.21 -3.47
C GLN A 34 -9.57 8.44 -2.11
N LYS A 35 -9.73 9.65 -1.54
CA LYS A 35 -9.23 10.02 -0.20
C LYS A 35 -7.70 9.96 -0.10
N ILE A 36 -7.02 10.36 -1.17
CA ILE A 36 -5.55 10.24 -1.30
C ILE A 36 -4.82 11.57 -1.09
N THR A 37 -5.54 12.65 -0.74
CA THR A 37 -4.99 14.00 -0.52
C THR A 37 -3.78 14.03 0.40
N HIS A 38 -3.76 13.18 1.43
CA HIS A 38 -2.67 13.13 2.42
C HIS A 38 -1.59 12.07 2.11
N SER A 39 -1.70 11.36 0.99
CA SER A 39 -0.71 10.36 0.59
C SER A 39 0.67 10.99 0.42
N LEU A 40 1.71 10.31 0.91
CA LEU A 40 3.10 10.74 0.78
C LEU A 40 3.74 10.28 -0.54
N SER A 41 3.08 9.42 -1.33
CA SER A 41 3.64 8.87 -2.58
C SER A 41 4.19 9.95 -3.52
N PRO A 42 3.45 11.04 -3.83
CA PRO A 42 3.98 12.08 -4.72
C PRO A 42 5.23 12.76 -4.21
N PHE A 43 5.33 12.95 -2.89
CA PHE A 43 6.51 13.55 -2.27
C PHE A 43 7.69 12.57 -2.25
N LEU A 44 7.43 11.28 -2.00
CA LEU A 44 8.44 10.23 -2.08
C LEU A 44 9.05 10.15 -3.49
N HIS A 45 8.22 9.98 -4.52
CA HIS A 45 8.72 9.84 -5.89
C HIS A 45 9.39 11.13 -6.36
N GLY A 46 8.83 12.30 -6.03
CA GLY A 46 9.46 13.59 -6.32
C GLY A 46 10.84 13.73 -5.67
N THR A 47 11.01 13.25 -4.43
CA THR A 47 12.32 13.22 -3.76
C THR A 47 13.29 12.32 -4.52
N ILE A 48 12.85 11.12 -4.92
CA ILE A 48 13.68 10.17 -5.68
C ILE A 48 14.11 10.79 -7.00
N TYR A 49 13.16 11.28 -7.80
CA TYR A 49 13.41 11.84 -9.13
C TYR A 49 14.37 13.03 -9.09
N ASN A 50 14.17 13.97 -8.16
CA ASN A 50 15.06 15.11 -7.98
C ASN A 50 16.50 14.67 -7.66
N GLU A 51 16.65 13.69 -6.78
CA GLU A 51 17.96 13.19 -6.34
C GLU A 51 18.71 12.40 -7.42
N ILE A 52 18.00 11.71 -8.32
CA ILE A 52 18.61 10.99 -9.44
C ILE A 52 18.65 11.81 -10.74
N GLY A 53 18.25 13.09 -10.68
CA GLY A 53 18.31 14.04 -11.79
C GLY A 53 17.26 13.83 -12.89
N LEU A 54 16.12 13.20 -12.57
CA LEU A 54 15.00 13.02 -13.50
C LEU A 54 13.99 14.14 -13.33
N LYS A 55 13.60 14.76 -14.45
CA LYS A 55 12.54 15.79 -14.47
C LYS A 55 11.16 15.15 -14.58
N TRP A 56 10.85 14.26 -13.64
CA TRP A 56 9.60 13.48 -13.62
C TRP A 56 8.73 13.89 -12.43
N GLU A 57 7.43 13.63 -12.50
CA GLU A 57 6.50 13.96 -11.41
C GLU A 57 5.39 12.91 -11.25
N GLN A 58 5.00 12.60 -10.01
CA GLN A 58 3.73 11.95 -9.72
C GLN A 58 2.75 12.96 -9.15
N THR A 59 1.49 12.93 -9.61
CA THR A 59 0.45 13.80 -9.07
C THR A 59 -0.72 13.00 -8.51
N ARG A 60 -1.37 13.53 -7.49
CA ARG A 60 -2.59 12.95 -6.95
C ARG A 60 -3.74 13.19 -7.92
N LEU A 61 -4.49 12.14 -8.22
CA LEU A 61 -5.73 12.18 -8.98
C LEU A 61 -6.83 11.60 -8.09
N ASP A 62 -7.36 12.44 -7.19
CA ASP A 62 -8.42 12.05 -6.25
C ASP A 62 -9.74 11.90 -7.00
N SER A 63 -10.00 10.68 -7.47
CA SER A 63 -11.14 10.34 -8.32
C SER A 63 -11.37 8.82 -8.31
N ALA A 64 -12.61 8.43 -8.60
CA ALA A 64 -12.99 7.05 -8.93
C ALA A 64 -13.40 6.91 -10.41
N ASP A 65 -13.26 7.96 -11.22
CA ASP A 65 -13.62 7.95 -12.64
C ASP A 65 -12.54 7.21 -13.45
N ILE A 66 -12.77 5.90 -13.63
CA ILE A 66 -11.91 5.01 -14.42
C ILE A 66 -11.86 5.46 -15.89
N PRO A 67 -12.97 5.76 -16.60
CA PRO A 67 -12.91 6.27 -17.97
C PRO A 67 -11.97 7.47 -18.15
N MET A 68 -12.07 8.48 -17.27
CA MET A 68 -11.16 9.64 -17.27
C MET A 68 -9.71 9.21 -17.07
N PHE A 69 -9.44 8.37 -16.07
CA PHE A 69 -8.08 7.86 -15.82
C PHE A 69 -7.52 7.11 -17.04
N LEU A 70 -8.33 6.26 -17.68
CA LEU A 70 -7.94 5.54 -18.90
C LEU A 70 -7.65 6.46 -20.08
N GLU A 71 -8.25 7.66 -20.16
CA GLU A 71 -7.87 8.66 -21.15
C GLU A 71 -6.56 9.38 -20.81
N LEU A 72 -6.27 9.60 -19.53
CA LEU A 72 -5.02 10.21 -19.06
C LEU A 72 -3.80 9.32 -19.32
N ILE A 73 -3.90 8.01 -19.05
CA ILE A 73 -2.75 7.08 -19.21
C ILE A 73 -2.31 6.87 -20.66
N LYS A 74 -3.08 7.37 -21.64
CA LYS A 74 -2.71 7.32 -23.07
C LYS A 74 -1.65 8.34 -23.45
N ASP A 75 -1.32 9.28 -22.56
CA ASP A 75 -0.25 10.23 -22.79
C ASP A 75 1.09 9.52 -23.03
N PRO A 76 1.85 9.86 -24.11
CA PRO A 76 3.11 9.19 -24.42
C PRO A 76 4.18 9.34 -23.31
N ASN A 77 4.08 10.37 -22.47
CA ASN A 77 5.00 10.65 -21.38
C ASN A 77 4.54 10.04 -20.04
N PHE A 78 3.42 9.29 -20.02
CA PHE A 78 2.95 8.59 -18.84
C PHE A 78 3.85 7.38 -18.50
N TYR A 79 4.44 7.37 -17.30
CA TYR A 79 5.43 6.34 -16.96
C TYR A 79 4.87 5.07 -16.28
N ASP A 80 3.67 5.10 -15.72
CA ASP A 80 3.17 4.01 -14.86
C ASP A 80 2.94 2.69 -15.64
N VAL A 81 2.78 2.78 -16.97
CA VAL A 81 2.67 1.61 -17.87
C VAL A 81 4.03 1.11 -18.40
N VAL A 82 5.13 1.80 -18.09
CA VAL A 82 6.46 1.48 -18.64
C VAL A 82 6.89 0.07 -18.23
N GLY A 83 6.70 -0.33 -16.98
CA GLY A 83 7.05 -1.69 -16.52
C GLY A 83 6.31 -2.79 -17.31
N VAL A 84 5.01 -2.60 -17.55
CA VAL A 84 4.21 -3.51 -18.38
C VAL A 84 4.71 -3.52 -19.82
N ARG A 85 4.89 -2.34 -20.42
CA ARG A 85 5.38 -2.16 -21.80
C ARG A 85 6.75 -2.81 -22.03
N GLU A 86 7.72 -2.52 -21.18
CA GLU A 86 9.09 -3.04 -21.28
C GLU A 86 9.15 -4.55 -21.04
N SER A 87 8.32 -5.10 -20.15
CA SER A 87 8.26 -6.55 -19.93
C SER A 87 7.89 -7.32 -21.21
N PHE A 88 7.07 -6.73 -22.08
CA PHE A 88 6.76 -7.30 -23.40
C PHE A 88 7.88 -7.08 -24.42
N TYR A 89 8.43 -5.86 -24.52
CA TYR A 89 9.45 -5.55 -25.53
C TYR A 89 10.79 -6.23 -25.29
N GLN A 90 11.21 -6.37 -24.04
CA GLN A 90 12.47 -7.02 -23.68
C GLN A 90 12.38 -8.55 -23.79
N LYS A 91 11.21 -9.14 -23.54
CA LYS A 91 11.04 -10.61 -23.55
C LYS A 91 10.49 -11.19 -24.84
N ARG A 92 9.89 -10.42 -25.77
CA ARG A 92 9.43 -10.90 -27.10
C ARG A 92 9.39 -9.79 -28.18
N ARG A 93 9.94 -10.08 -29.37
CA ARG A 93 9.64 -9.31 -30.61
C ARG A 93 8.18 -9.59 -31.05
N ARG A 94 7.24 -8.75 -30.59
CA ARG A 94 5.79 -8.66 -30.94
C ARG A 94 4.91 -9.89 -30.63
N PRO A 95 3.99 -9.82 -29.65
CA PRO A 95 2.94 -10.83 -29.49
C PRO A 95 1.69 -10.48 -30.32
N ARG A 96 1.13 -11.49 -31.00
CA ARG A 96 -0.18 -11.46 -31.66
C ARG A 96 -1.12 -12.37 -30.84
N CYS A 97 -1.63 -11.92 -29.70
CA CYS A 97 -2.63 -12.65 -28.88
C CYS A 97 -3.47 -11.71 -28.01
N ARG A 98 -4.77 -12.02 -27.85
CA ARG A 98 -5.73 -11.31 -26.99
C ARG A 98 -5.44 -11.58 -25.51
N LEU A 99 -5.42 -10.52 -24.71
CA LEU A 99 -5.26 -10.55 -23.25
C LEU A 99 -6.64 -10.45 -22.58
N SER A 100 -6.94 -11.35 -21.64
CA SER A 100 -8.06 -11.22 -20.71
C SER A 100 -7.49 -10.88 -19.34
N ILE A 101 -7.90 -9.73 -18.77
CA ILE A 101 -7.55 -9.32 -17.40
C ILE A 101 -8.76 -9.62 -16.51
N THR A 102 -8.60 -10.49 -15.52
CA THR A 102 -9.59 -10.70 -14.46
C THR A 102 -9.07 -10.00 -13.21
N VAL A 103 -9.71 -8.92 -12.79
CA VAL A 103 -9.44 -8.26 -11.50
C VAL A 103 -10.42 -8.85 -10.48
N PRO A 104 -9.95 -9.61 -9.47
CA PRO A 104 -10.84 -10.14 -8.45
C PRO A 104 -11.43 -9.02 -7.58
N PRO A 105 -12.68 -9.13 -7.10
CA PRO A 105 -13.25 -8.16 -6.20
C PRO A 105 -12.73 -8.38 -4.77
N SER A 106 -12.17 -7.33 -4.17
CA SER A 106 -12.49 -6.91 -2.80
C SER A 106 -11.94 -5.50 -2.62
N SER A 107 -12.82 -4.55 -2.34
CA SER A 107 -12.65 -3.12 -2.60
C SER A 107 -12.07 -2.31 -1.44
N SER A 108 -11.63 -2.96 -0.35
CA SER A 108 -10.96 -2.26 0.75
C SER A 108 -9.44 -2.37 0.61
N ALA A 109 -8.74 -1.24 0.65
CA ALA A 109 -7.28 -1.19 0.60
C ALA A 109 -6.63 -2.02 1.72
N ALA A 110 -7.31 -2.14 2.87
CA ALA A 110 -6.91 -2.98 4.00
C ALA A 110 -6.88 -4.48 3.64
N VAL A 111 -7.91 -4.99 2.96
CA VAL A 111 -7.95 -6.39 2.49
C VAL A 111 -6.88 -6.63 1.42
N GLY A 112 -6.65 -5.67 0.52
CA GLY A 112 -5.54 -5.73 -0.44
C GLY A 112 -4.16 -5.81 0.22
N ALA A 113 -3.93 -4.99 1.25
CA ALA A 113 -2.70 -5.02 2.04
C ALA A 113 -2.54 -6.35 2.79
N ALA A 114 -3.61 -6.88 3.39
CA ALA A 114 -3.60 -8.17 4.10
C ALA A 114 -3.23 -9.34 3.16
N ARG A 115 -3.80 -9.39 1.95
CA ARG A 115 -3.45 -10.41 0.94
C ARG A 115 -1.96 -10.34 0.57
N SER A 116 -1.43 -9.13 0.41
CA SER A 116 -0.02 -8.90 0.10
C SER A 116 0.88 -9.34 1.25
N ALA A 117 0.48 -9.05 2.50
CA ALA A 117 1.18 -9.50 3.71
C ALA A 117 1.20 -11.02 3.82
N VAL A 118 0.07 -11.70 3.63
CA VAL A 118 0.00 -13.17 3.61
C VAL A 118 0.94 -13.76 2.56
N TYR A 119 0.94 -13.20 1.35
CA TYR A 119 1.83 -13.64 0.28
C TYR A 119 3.30 -13.46 0.67
N ALA A 120 3.67 -12.30 1.22
CA ALA A 120 5.05 -12.01 1.61
C ALA A 120 5.55 -12.94 2.73
N LEU A 121 4.73 -13.11 3.78
CA LEU A 121 5.00 -14.00 4.91
C LEU A 121 5.20 -15.44 4.43
N ARG A 122 4.34 -15.93 3.53
CA ARG A 122 4.45 -17.29 2.99
C ARG A 122 5.65 -17.45 2.05
N LYS A 123 5.71 -16.61 1.01
CA LYS A 123 6.60 -16.81 -0.13
C LYS A 123 8.06 -16.58 0.24
N TRP A 124 8.32 -15.50 0.97
CA TRP A 124 9.67 -15.02 1.24
C TRP A 124 10.11 -15.27 2.68
N MET A 125 9.22 -15.10 3.66
CA MET A 125 9.56 -15.32 5.07
C MET A 125 9.32 -16.76 5.56
N LYS A 126 8.72 -17.61 4.72
CA LYS A 126 8.49 -19.06 4.99
C LYS A 126 7.64 -19.35 6.21
N VAL A 127 6.74 -18.44 6.58
CA VAL A 127 5.80 -18.64 7.68
C VAL A 127 4.83 -19.79 7.35
N THR A 128 4.60 -20.69 8.29
CA THR A 128 3.73 -21.88 8.15
C THR A 128 2.30 -21.62 8.62
N ASP A 129 2.15 -20.98 9.77
CA ASP A 129 0.86 -20.72 10.40
C ASP A 129 0.63 -19.22 10.46
N ILE A 130 -0.48 -18.77 9.88
CA ILE A 130 -0.81 -17.35 9.78
C ILE A 130 -2.21 -17.16 10.37
N TYR A 131 -2.26 -16.43 11.47
CA TYR A 131 -3.51 -16.05 12.13
C TYR A 131 -4.03 -14.76 11.53
N LEU A 132 -5.29 -14.78 11.06
CA LEU A 132 -6.01 -13.64 10.54
C LEU A 132 -6.94 -13.14 11.65
N VAL A 133 -6.90 -11.83 11.91
CA VAL A 133 -7.75 -11.17 12.89
C VAL A 133 -8.42 -10.00 12.19
N ASN A 134 -9.75 -10.06 12.11
CA ASN A 134 -10.58 -9.01 11.54
C ASN A 134 -11.96 -9.06 12.19
N ARG A 135 -12.62 -7.91 12.25
CA ARG A 135 -14.01 -7.78 12.73
C ARG A 135 -15.03 -8.43 11.79
N ASP A 136 -14.70 -8.54 10.51
CA ASP A 136 -15.58 -9.03 9.46
C ASP A 136 -15.18 -10.44 9.01
N ASP A 137 -16.05 -11.41 9.31
CA ASP A 137 -15.85 -12.81 8.95
C ASP A 137 -15.79 -13.03 7.43
N ALA A 138 -16.63 -12.33 6.66
CA ALA A 138 -16.71 -12.50 5.21
C ALA A 138 -15.44 -11.99 4.53
N GLU A 139 -14.86 -10.89 5.00
CA GLU A 139 -13.56 -10.41 4.51
C GLU A 139 -12.44 -11.43 4.76
N VAL A 140 -12.42 -12.07 5.94
CA VAL A 140 -11.41 -13.08 6.25
C VAL A 140 -11.58 -14.33 5.40
N GLN A 141 -12.82 -14.83 5.25
CA GLN A 141 -13.08 -15.97 4.38
C GLN A 141 -12.67 -15.68 2.94
N ALA A 142 -12.97 -14.50 2.41
CA ALA A 142 -12.55 -14.11 1.06
C ALA A 142 -11.01 -14.10 0.90
N VAL A 143 -10.26 -13.70 1.93
CA VAL A 143 -8.78 -13.78 1.91
C VAL A 143 -8.33 -15.25 1.92
N ILE A 144 -8.90 -16.08 2.79
CA ILE A 144 -8.54 -17.50 2.90
C ILE A 144 -8.84 -18.24 1.59
N GLU A 145 -10.03 -18.07 1.02
CA GLU A 145 -10.46 -18.69 -0.23
C GLU A 145 -9.55 -18.30 -1.39
N GLU A 146 -9.25 -17.01 -1.53
CA GLU A 146 -8.35 -16.54 -2.59
C GLU A 146 -6.94 -17.10 -2.43
N CYS A 147 -6.37 -17.03 -1.22
CA CYS A 147 -5.02 -17.55 -0.95
C CYS A 147 -4.96 -19.08 -1.19
N THR A 148 -6.01 -19.80 -0.81
CA THR A 148 -6.14 -21.25 -1.01
C THR A 148 -6.21 -21.58 -2.50
N THR A 149 -7.06 -20.89 -3.25
CA THR A 149 -7.19 -21.04 -4.71
C THR A 149 -5.86 -20.78 -5.43
N ARG A 150 -5.05 -19.86 -4.92
CA ARG A 150 -3.73 -19.53 -5.47
C ARG A 150 -2.58 -20.41 -4.94
N GLY A 151 -2.87 -21.41 -4.10
CA GLY A 151 -1.92 -22.41 -3.64
C GLY A 151 -1.06 -22.03 -2.43
N TYR A 152 -1.45 -21.01 -1.65
CA TYR A 152 -0.71 -20.56 -0.47
C TYR A 152 -1.57 -20.29 0.78
N GLY A 153 -2.81 -20.80 0.79
CA GLY A 153 -3.76 -20.64 1.90
C GLY A 153 -3.64 -21.65 3.05
N GLN A 154 -2.79 -22.68 2.92
CA GLN A 154 -2.62 -23.71 3.95
C GLN A 154 -2.20 -23.12 5.30
N GLY A 155 -2.91 -23.43 6.39
CA GLY A 155 -2.56 -22.91 7.72
C GLY A 155 -3.00 -21.46 7.99
N LEU A 156 -3.80 -20.86 7.10
CA LEU A 156 -4.52 -19.62 7.42
C LEU A 156 -5.68 -19.93 8.37
N ARG A 157 -5.77 -19.21 9.48
CA ARG A 157 -6.80 -19.43 10.52
C ARG A 157 -7.35 -18.10 11.01
N HIS A 158 -8.67 -17.95 11.04
CA HIS A 158 -9.32 -16.79 11.65
C HIS A 158 -9.36 -16.98 13.16
N ILE A 159 -8.78 -16.06 13.93
CA ILE A 159 -8.87 -16.04 15.38
C ILE A 159 -9.84 -14.93 15.78
N LYS A 160 -10.92 -15.31 16.47
CA LYS A 160 -12.05 -14.42 16.80
C LYS A 160 -12.13 -14.08 18.27
N ASP A 161 -11.69 -15.00 19.13
CA ASP A 161 -11.73 -14.83 20.58
C ASP A 161 -10.31 -14.76 21.16
N ALA A 162 -10.09 -13.77 22.04
CA ALA A 162 -8.84 -13.61 22.76
C ALA A 162 -8.53 -14.82 23.66
N ALA A 163 -9.55 -15.54 24.13
CA ALA A 163 -9.38 -16.76 24.90
C ALA A 163 -8.67 -17.87 24.10
N GLU A 164 -8.89 -17.94 22.78
CA GLU A 164 -8.24 -18.93 21.92
C GLU A 164 -6.72 -18.73 21.89
N VAL A 165 -6.27 -17.47 21.97
CA VAL A 165 -4.85 -17.08 21.87
C VAL A 165 -4.01 -17.73 22.97
N ALA A 166 -4.56 -17.98 24.16
CA ALA A 166 -3.84 -18.65 25.25
C ALA A 166 -3.32 -20.04 24.86
N SER A 167 -4.06 -20.76 24.00
CA SER A 167 -3.72 -22.11 23.54
C SER A 167 -2.81 -22.15 22.29
N LEU A 168 -2.62 -21.02 21.63
CA LEU A 168 -1.83 -20.91 20.40
C LEU A 168 -0.35 -20.65 20.71
N GLU A 169 0.52 -21.00 19.78
CA GLU A 169 1.93 -20.60 19.84
C GLU A 169 2.09 -19.08 19.72
N SER A 170 3.19 -18.55 20.24
CA SER A 170 3.54 -17.14 20.03
C SER A 170 3.83 -16.86 18.57
N VAL A 171 3.55 -15.64 18.13
CA VAL A 171 3.88 -15.19 16.76
C VAL A 171 5.16 -14.36 16.78
N GLY A 172 6.01 -14.52 15.76
CA GLY A 172 7.24 -13.72 15.60
C GLY A 172 7.03 -12.41 14.81
N ALA A 173 5.90 -12.27 14.14
CA ALA A 173 5.58 -11.10 13.33
C ALA A 173 4.08 -10.79 13.35
N ILE A 174 3.73 -9.51 13.42
CA ILE A 174 2.36 -8.98 13.25
C ILE A 174 2.38 -7.98 12.10
N VAL A 175 1.42 -8.05 11.18
CA VAL A 175 1.24 -7.04 10.12
C VAL A 175 -0.13 -6.39 10.27
N ALA A 176 -0.16 -5.16 10.79
CA ALA A 176 -1.39 -4.42 11.05
C ALA A 176 -1.84 -3.65 9.80
N CYS A 177 -2.87 -4.19 9.14
CA CYS A 177 -3.48 -3.59 7.94
C CYS A 177 -4.71 -2.73 8.27
N VAL A 178 -4.86 -2.29 9.51
CA VAL A 178 -6.04 -1.59 10.01
C VAL A 178 -5.83 -0.07 10.06
N PRO A 179 -6.88 0.75 9.85
CA PRO A 179 -6.79 2.18 10.11
C PRO A 179 -6.52 2.49 11.60
N ASN A 180 -5.90 3.63 11.87
CA ASN A 180 -5.68 4.12 13.22
C ASN A 180 -6.95 4.76 13.82
N PHE A 181 -7.95 3.93 14.11
CA PHE A 181 -9.18 4.34 14.80
C PHE A 181 -9.39 3.53 16.07
N THR A 182 -9.86 4.20 17.12
CA THR A 182 -10.27 3.54 18.36
C THR A 182 -11.47 2.62 18.10
N PRO A 183 -11.42 1.33 18.46
CA PRO A 183 -12.52 0.37 18.29
C PRO A 183 -13.84 0.86 18.90
N GLN A 184 -14.92 0.85 18.12
CA GLN A 184 -16.25 1.28 18.58
C GLN A 184 -17.20 0.09 18.74
N THR A 185 -17.29 -0.77 17.71
CA THR A 185 -18.23 -1.90 17.71
C THR A 185 -17.74 -3.05 18.58
N ALA A 186 -18.63 -3.99 18.92
CA ALA A 186 -18.26 -5.17 19.69
C ALA A 186 -17.23 -6.03 18.93
N GLU A 187 -17.38 -6.15 17.62
CA GLU A 187 -16.52 -6.92 16.73
C GLU A 187 -15.15 -6.25 16.58
N GLU A 188 -15.09 -4.92 16.51
CA GLU A 188 -13.83 -4.17 16.52
C GLU A 188 -13.07 -4.35 17.84
N LYS A 189 -13.79 -4.31 18.97
CA LYS A 189 -13.21 -4.52 20.31
C LYS A 189 -12.74 -5.96 20.49
N ALA A 190 -13.48 -6.94 19.99
CA ALA A 190 -13.07 -8.34 20.01
C ALA A 190 -11.79 -8.56 19.18
N ALA A 191 -11.74 -8.02 17.96
CA ALA A 191 -10.54 -8.08 17.12
C ALA A 191 -9.33 -7.41 17.80
N ARG A 192 -9.54 -6.26 18.47
CA ARG A 192 -8.49 -5.59 19.27
C ARG A 192 -8.01 -6.48 20.42
N ALA A 193 -8.93 -7.08 21.18
CA ALA A 193 -8.60 -7.95 22.30
C ALA A 193 -7.77 -9.18 21.87
N VAL A 194 -8.06 -9.76 20.70
CA VAL A 194 -7.25 -10.85 20.13
C VAL A 194 -5.81 -10.38 19.87
N ILE A 195 -5.63 -9.18 19.29
CA ILE A 195 -4.30 -8.64 19.02
C ILE A 195 -3.55 -8.38 20.33
N GLU A 196 -4.19 -7.74 21.30
CA GLU A 196 -3.60 -7.50 22.63
C GLU A 196 -3.19 -8.80 23.34
N ALA A 197 -3.98 -9.87 23.21
CA ALA A 197 -3.64 -11.18 23.74
C ALA A 197 -2.38 -11.77 23.08
N PHE A 198 -2.17 -11.57 21.78
CA PHE A 198 -0.92 -11.95 21.11
C PHE A 198 0.25 -11.08 21.58
N LEU A 199 0.03 -9.76 21.71
CA LEU A 199 1.05 -8.82 22.19
C LEU A 199 1.52 -9.18 23.61
N GLY A 200 0.62 -9.69 24.45
CA GLY A 200 0.86 -10.10 25.84
C GLY A 200 1.66 -11.40 26.01
N LYS A 201 1.86 -12.21 24.97
CA LYS A 201 2.66 -13.45 25.07
C LYS A 201 4.12 -13.16 25.40
N GLU A 202 4.79 -14.09 26.09
CA GLU A 202 6.17 -13.93 26.56
C GLU A 202 7.15 -13.65 25.41
N THR A 203 7.09 -14.44 24.34
CA THR A 203 7.90 -14.23 23.14
C THR A 203 7.43 -12.99 22.39
N LYS A 204 8.35 -12.04 22.16
CA LYS A 204 8.11 -10.83 21.37
C LYS A 204 8.69 -10.99 19.97
N GLY A 205 8.17 -10.17 19.06
CA GLY A 205 8.62 -10.10 17.68
C GLY A 205 8.56 -8.68 17.14
N ALA A 206 8.33 -8.57 15.83
CA ALA A 206 8.16 -7.29 15.16
C ALA A 206 6.69 -7.08 14.74
N MET A 207 6.18 -5.87 14.93
CA MET A 207 4.90 -5.43 14.40
C MET A 207 5.14 -4.41 13.27
N LEU A 208 4.72 -4.75 12.06
CA LEU A 208 4.66 -3.82 10.94
C LEU A 208 3.30 -3.14 10.92
N GLU A 209 3.27 -1.84 11.20
CA GLU A 209 2.14 -0.99 10.87
C GLU A 209 2.08 -0.77 9.36
N MET A 210 0.91 -0.90 8.76
CA MET A 210 0.69 -0.41 7.39
C MET A 210 0.10 1.00 7.39
N CYS A 211 -0.50 1.41 8.51
CA CYS A 211 -1.08 2.75 8.65
C CYS A 211 0.01 3.78 8.96
N TYR A 212 -0.05 4.93 8.28
CA TYR A 212 0.79 6.09 8.59
C TYR A 212 0.01 7.41 8.65
N ASN A 213 -1.32 7.35 8.52
CA ASN A 213 -2.20 8.52 8.46
C ASN A 213 -3.39 8.32 9.43
N PRO A 214 -3.76 9.34 10.23
CA PRO A 214 -3.26 10.72 10.24
C PRO A 214 -1.88 10.89 10.88
N THR A 215 -1.41 9.85 11.57
CA THR A 215 -0.10 9.81 12.20
C THR A 215 0.53 8.42 11.98
N PRO A 216 1.87 8.34 11.84
CA PRO A 216 2.64 7.08 11.92
C PRO A 216 2.54 6.38 13.28
N PHE A 217 2.23 7.12 14.35
CA PHE A 217 2.19 6.63 15.72
C PHE A 217 0.77 6.22 16.05
N THR A 218 0.43 4.99 15.69
CA THR A 218 -0.92 4.45 15.85
C THR A 218 -1.19 4.02 17.29
N GLU A 219 -2.46 3.97 17.69
CA GLU A 219 -2.85 3.42 19.00
C GLU A 219 -2.41 1.96 19.14
N LEU A 220 -2.50 1.16 18.06
CA LEU A 220 -2.08 -0.24 18.10
C LEU A 220 -0.56 -0.40 18.16
N GLY A 221 0.18 0.46 17.46
CA GLY A 221 1.64 0.52 17.56
C GLY A 221 2.10 0.89 18.98
N ALA A 222 1.43 1.85 19.63
CA ALA A 222 1.73 2.20 21.02
C ALA A 222 1.53 1.01 21.98
N LEU A 223 0.41 0.27 21.86
CA LEU A 223 0.19 -0.94 22.65
C LEU A 223 1.27 -2.01 22.40
N ALA A 224 1.76 -2.13 21.17
CA ALA A 224 2.83 -3.06 20.85
C ALA A 224 4.18 -2.61 21.44
N GLU A 225 4.55 -1.32 21.33
CA GLU A 225 5.73 -0.74 21.98
C GLU A 225 5.68 -0.98 23.50
N ASP A 226 4.54 -0.68 24.14
CA ASP A 226 4.33 -0.87 25.60
C ASP A 226 4.43 -2.35 26.00
N ALA A 227 4.03 -3.27 25.14
CA ALA A 227 4.15 -4.71 25.33
C ALA A 227 5.56 -5.26 25.01
N GLY A 228 6.51 -4.40 24.63
CA GLY A 228 7.90 -4.76 24.34
C GLY A 228 8.15 -5.30 22.92
N TRP A 229 7.26 -5.04 21.97
CA TRP A 229 7.45 -5.39 20.56
C TRP A 229 8.29 -4.35 19.83
N GLN A 230 9.05 -4.80 18.83
CA GLN A 230 9.66 -3.87 17.88
C GLN A 230 8.58 -3.37 16.92
N VAL A 231 8.30 -2.07 16.92
CA VAL A 231 7.34 -1.47 15.98
C VAL A 231 8.05 -0.90 14.76
N ILE A 232 7.65 -1.36 13.58
CA ILE A 232 8.07 -0.86 12.28
C ILE A 232 6.93 0.00 11.75
N LEU A 233 7.21 1.29 11.52
CA LEU A 233 6.20 2.28 11.12
C LEU A 233 5.69 2.05 9.69
N GLY A 234 4.44 2.42 9.42
CA GLY A 234 3.85 2.32 8.07
C GLY A 234 4.53 3.18 7.01
N THR A 235 5.33 4.16 7.42
CA THR A 235 6.21 4.89 6.52
C THR A 235 7.28 4.01 5.90
N GLU A 236 7.81 3.00 6.61
CA GLU A 236 8.80 2.07 6.07
C GLU A 236 8.18 1.24 4.94
N ALA A 237 7.01 0.63 5.16
CA ALA A 237 6.31 -0.11 4.10
C ALA A 237 6.03 0.77 2.87
N MET A 238 5.60 2.01 3.10
CA MET A 238 5.35 2.99 2.03
C MET A 238 6.63 3.37 1.27
N ILE A 239 7.77 3.51 1.96
CA ILE A 239 9.05 3.80 1.35
C ILE A 239 9.53 2.63 0.49
N TRP A 240 9.56 1.42 1.04
CA TRP A 240 10.07 0.25 0.34
C TRP A 240 9.22 -0.13 -0.88
N GLN A 241 7.88 -0.05 -0.78
CA GLN A 241 7.04 -0.29 -1.96
C GLN A 241 7.24 0.78 -3.05
N GLY A 242 7.51 2.03 -2.67
CA GLY A 242 7.70 3.15 -3.61
C GLY A 242 9.05 3.05 -4.32
N LEU A 243 10.10 2.68 -3.59
CA LEU A 243 11.41 2.38 -4.16
C LEU A 243 11.33 1.23 -5.16
N GLU A 244 10.60 0.15 -4.85
CA GLU A 244 10.38 -0.95 -5.79
C GLU A 244 9.64 -0.50 -7.05
N GLN A 245 8.62 0.36 -6.94
CA GLN A 245 7.97 0.96 -8.12
C GLN A 245 8.96 1.76 -8.98
N ASP A 246 9.78 2.61 -8.34
CA ASP A 246 10.76 3.43 -9.04
C ASP A 246 11.86 2.61 -9.73
N ARG A 247 12.24 1.44 -9.20
CA ARG A 247 13.13 0.51 -9.92
C ARG A 247 12.57 0.14 -11.29
N TYR A 248 11.28 -0.21 -11.35
CA TYR A 248 10.63 -0.58 -12.61
C TYR A 248 10.41 0.61 -13.54
N TRP A 249 10.05 1.78 -13.01
CA TRP A 249 9.77 2.94 -13.84
C TRP A 249 11.05 3.59 -14.40
N THR A 250 12.11 3.66 -13.58
CA THR A 250 13.38 4.30 -13.95
C THR A 250 14.39 3.34 -14.56
N GLY A 251 14.21 2.03 -14.38
CA GLY A 251 15.16 1.00 -14.78
C GLY A 251 16.44 0.97 -13.92
N ARG A 252 16.43 1.64 -12.77
CA ARG A 252 17.55 1.68 -11.82
C ARG A 252 17.43 0.54 -10.81
N GLU A 253 18.58 0.03 -10.38
CA GLU A 253 18.65 -0.90 -9.26
C GLU A 253 18.58 -0.15 -7.92
N LEU A 254 18.28 -0.89 -6.84
CA LEU A 254 18.02 -0.31 -5.52
C LEU A 254 19.22 0.48 -4.96
N ASP A 255 20.44 0.04 -5.25
CA ASP A 255 21.70 0.70 -4.86
C ASP A 255 21.96 2.00 -5.64
N GLN A 256 21.24 2.22 -6.74
CA GLN A 256 21.25 3.46 -7.53
C GLN A 256 20.12 4.42 -7.14
N LEU A 257 19.27 4.05 -6.19
CA LEU A 257 18.19 4.88 -5.66
C LEU A 257 18.61 5.55 -4.34
N PRO A 258 18.11 6.75 -4.05
CA PRO A 258 18.54 7.57 -2.92
C PRO A 258 17.83 7.16 -1.61
N VAL A 259 17.88 5.88 -1.24
CA VAL A 259 17.11 5.28 -0.11
C VAL A 259 17.22 6.10 1.17
N LYS A 260 18.44 6.39 1.63
CA LYS A 260 18.68 7.14 2.86
C LYS A 260 18.09 8.54 2.82
N LYS A 261 18.23 9.25 1.69
CA LYS A 261 17.69 10.60 1.53
C LYS A 261 16.17 10.61 1.53
N VAL A 262 15.54 9.58 0.96
CA VAL A 262 14.08 9.42 1.00
C VAL A 262 13.61 9.20 2.43
N GLN A 263 14.27 8.32 3.19
CA GLN A 263 13.97 8.09 4.60
C GLN A 263 14.10 9.40 5.41
N GLU A 264 15.21 10.13 5.25
CA GLU A 264 15.44 11.42 5.91
C GLU A 264 14.38 12.47 5.53
N ALA A 265 14.01 12.57 4.26
CA ALA A 265 13.00 13.51 3.77
C ALA A 265 11.60 13.20 4.32
N ILE A 266 11.21 11.92 4.35
CA ILE A 266 9.94 11.49 4.93
C ILE A 266 9.93 11.72 6.44
N ALA A 267 11.02 11.38 7.13
CA ALA A 267 11.18 11.64 8.56
C ALA A 267 11.01 13.13 8.87
N SER A 268 11.72 13.99 8.14
CA SER A 268 11.65 15.44 8.30
C SER A 268 10.25 15.98 8.06
N ARG A 269 9.55 15.50 7.02
CA ARG A 269 8.20 15.94 6.68
C ARG A 269 7.16 15.58 7.75
N LEU A 270 7.39 14.48 8.45
CA LEU A 270 6.49 13.98 9.49
C LEU A 270 6.94 14.36 10.91
N GLY A 271 8.01 15.15 11.05
CA GLY A 271 8.57 15.51 12.35
C GLY A 271 9.19 14.33 13.12
N GLN A 272 9.59 13.26 12.42
CA GLN A 272 10.06 11.99 12.97
C GLN A 272 11.59 11.86 13.03
N ALA A 273 12.36 12.95 13.08
CA ALA A 273 13.82 12.93 12.94
C ALA A 273 14.61 12.06 13.97
N SER A 274 13.92 11.41 14.93
CA SER A 274 14.51 10.62 16.01
C SER A 274 14.12 9.11 16.02
N LYS A 275 13.30 8.60 15.09
CA LYS A 275 12.76 7.22 15.15
C LYS A 275 12.93 6.37 13.87
N LEU A 276 13.58 6.89 12.84
CA LEU A 276 13.91 6.17 11.59
C LEU A 276 15.42 5.91 11.50
#